data_AF-A0A845ZYV8-F1
#
_entry.id   AF-A0A845ZYV8-F1
#
_cell.length_a   1.000
_cell.length_b   1.000
_cell.length_c   1.000
_cell.angle_alpha   90.00
_cell.angle_beta   90.00
_cell.angle_gamma   90.00
#
_symmetry.space_group_name_H-M   'P 1'
#
loop_
_entity.id
_entity.type
_entity.pdbx_description
1 polymer ?
#
loop_
_entity_poly.entity_id
_entity_poly.type
_entity_poly.pdbx_seq_one_letter_code
_entity_poly.pdbx_strand_id
1 'polypeptide(L)'
;MNQTFEQLKQHNWTNFMTHHLHNWYGSWTIYSPEGEVMESFVGSRCSISDSEQTHINQTNVYMYDNGTEEEKVYQNTPNSLINGLAEQTDQASFMYMFDQGSAIWTVNRFEPGELFAVEFWFRYQELRHSLLVMYNSDGELTKTVSVQ
;
A
#
# COMPACT_ATOMS: atom_id res chain seq x y z
N MET A 1 -11.96 -6.34 -23.10
CA MET A 1 -13.33 -6.42 -22.56
C MET A 1 -13.42 -5.30 -21.53
N ASN A 2 -14.31 -4.33 -21.67
CA ASN A 2 -14.39 -3.20 -20.72
C ASN A 2 -15.00 -3.70 -19.40
N GLN A 3 -14.18 -3.88 -18.37
CA GLN A 3 -14.67 -4.12 -17.02
C GLN A 3 -15.42 -2.89 -16.51
N THR A 4 -16.54 -3.10 -15.84
CA THR A 4 -17.20 -2.03 -15.08
C THR A 4 -16.41 -1.71 -13.81
N PHE A 5 -16.64 -0.54 -13.23
CA PHE A 5 -16.03 -0.17 -11.96
C PHE A 5 -16.32 -1.20 -10.86
N GLU A 6 -17.57 -1.65 -10.72
CA GLU A 6 -17.98 -2.71 -9.77
C GLU A 6 -17.22 -4.03 -9.98
N GLN A 7 -17.02 -4.44 -11.23
CA GLN A 7 -16.24 -5.64 -11.54
C GLN A 7 -14.77 -5.48 -11.13
N LEU A 8 -14.17 -4.31 -11.34
CA LEU A 8 -12.81 -4.03 -10.90
C LEU A 8 -12.71 -4.03 -9.36
N LYS A 9 -13.72 -3.51 -8.65
CA LYS A 9 -13.72 -3.56 -7.18
C LYS A 9 -13.70 -4.99 -6.67
N GLN A 10 -14.60 -5.81 -7.21
CA GLN A 10 -14.68 -7.22 -6.82
C GLN A 10 -13.38 -7.96 -7.17
N HIS A 11 -12.81 -7.68 -8.34
CA HIS A 11 -11.53 -8.24 -8.78
C HIS A 11 -10.40 -7.92 -7.81
N ASN A 12 -10.21 -6.65 -7.47
CA ASN A 12 -9.19 -6.22 -6.52
C ASN A 12 -9.42 -6.81 -5.12
N TRP A 13 -10.68 -6.82 -4.64
CA TRP A 13 -11.02 -7.39 -3.34
C TRP A 13 -10.70 -8.89 -3.27
N THR A 14 -11.12 -9.65 -4.27
CA THR A 14 -10.83 -11.09 -4.36
C THR A 14 -9.33 -11.35 -4.42
N ASN A 15 -8.57 -10.60 -5.21
CA ASN A 15 -7.11 -10.78 -5.30
C ASN A 15 -6.39 -10.35 -4.01
N PHE A 16 -6.86 -9.31 -3.31
CA PHE A 16 -6.31 -8.95 -2.01
C PHE A 16 -6.52 -10.08 -1.00
N MET A 17 -7.75 -10.56 -0.87
CA MET A 17 -8.08 -11.64 0.06
C MET A 17 -7.30 -12.92 -0.22
N THR A 18 -7.08 -13.24 -1.50
CA THR A 18 -6.39 -14.47 -1.90
C THR A 18 -4.88 -14.41 -1.63
N HIS A 19 -4.26 -13.24 -1.76
CA HIS A 19 -2.79 -13.15 -1.82
C HIS A 19 -2.13 -12.34 -0.70
N HIS A 20 -2.91 -11.57 0.07
CA HIS A 20 -2.38 -10.59 1.02
C HIS A 20 -2.85 -10.77 2.47
N LEU A 21 -3.76 -11.71 2.76
CA LEU A 21 -4.20 -12.08 4.12
C LEU A 21 -3.16 -12.95 4.85
N HIS A 22 -1.98 -12.39 5.07
CA HIS A 22 -0.87 -13.03 5.75
C HIS A 22 -0.27 -12.12 6.82
N ASN A 23 0.54 -12.71 7.69
CA ASN A 23 1.45 -11.97 8.55
C ASN A 23 2.73 -11.70 7.76
N TRP A 24 2.92 -10.44 7.40
CA TRP A 24 4.12 -9.95 6.76
C TRP A 24 5.08 -9.46 7.84
N TYR A 25 6.33 -9.88 7.78
CA TYR A 25 7.42 -9.35 8.60
C TYR A 25 8.45 -8.77 7.66
N GLY A 26 8.90 -7.57 7.95
CA GLY A 26 9.69 -6.84 6.97
C GLY A 26 10.37 -5.61 7.50
N SER A 27 10.98 -4.90 6.56
CA SER A 27 11.65 -3.63 6.79
C SER A 27 11.15 -2.57 5.82
N TRP A 28 11.12 -1.34 6.30
CA TRP A 28 10.89 -0.14 5.53
C TRP A 28 12.19 0.62 5.47
N THR A 29 12.62 0.97 4.26
CA THR A 29 13.75 1.86 4.04
C THR A 29 13.31 3.03 3.19
N ILE A 30 13.51 4.24 3.69
CA ILE A 30 13.18 5.49 3.02
C ILE A 30 14.47 6.03 2.42
N TYR A 31 14.47 6.31 1.12
CA TYR A 31 15.60 6.89 0.40
C TYR A 31 15.29 8.31 -0.08
N SER A 32 16.32 9.15 -0.08
CA SER A 32 16.31 10.45 -0.75
C SER A 32 16.25 10.30 -2.28
N PRO A 33 16.02 11.39 -3.02
CA PRO A 33 16.08 11.38 -4.49
C PRO A 33 17.44 10.92 -5.05
N GLU A 34 18.52 11.15 -4.32
CA GLU A 34 19.89 10.75 -4.65
C GLU A 34 20.19 9.29 -4.28
N GLY A 35 19.25 8.60 -3.61
CA GLY A 35 19.39 7.20 -3.19
C GLY A 35 20.05 7.03 -1.82
N GLU A 36 20.19 8.10 -1.03
CA GLU A 36 20.73 8.01 0.33
C GLU A 36 19.66 7.51 1.30
N VAL A 37 20.03 6.63 2.24
CA VAL A 37 19.10 6.15 3.27
C VAL A 37 18.80 7.29 4.25
N MET A 38 17.55 7.71 4.31
CA MET A 38 17.06 8.71 5.25
C MET A 38 16.60 8.08 6.57
N GLU A 39 15.95 6.92 6.49
CA GLU A 39 15.41 6.21 7.64
C GLU A 39 15.26 4.72 7.32
N SER A 40 15.37 3.87 8.33
CA SER A 40 14.99 2.47 8.24
C SER A 40 14.37 1.99 9.54
N PHE A 41 13.38 1.12 9.43
CA PHE A 41 12.73 0.49 10.57
C PHE A 41 12.16 -0.87 10.16
N VAL A 42 11.89 -1.71 11.14
CA VAL A 42 11.32 -3.05 10.92
C VAL A 42 9.92 -3.11 11.48
N GLY A 43 9.16 -4.12 11.09
CA GLY A 43 7.80 -4.24 11.56
C GLY A 43 7.09 -5.47 11.06
N SER A 44 5.83 -5.56 11.47
CA SER A 44 4.91 -6.57 11.00
C SER A 44 3.63 -5.94 10.50
N ARG A 45 2.97 -6.61 9.56
CA ARG A 45 1.62 -6.31 9.07
C ARG A 45 0.81 -7.59 9.12
N CYS A 46 -0.20 -7.62 9.96
CA CYS A 46 -1.18 -8.70 10.05
C CYS A 46 -2.47 -8.23 9.38
N SER A 47 -3.08 -9.05 8.53
CA SER A 47 -4.39 -8.76 7.91
C SER A 47 -5.32 -9.94 8.09
N ILE A 48 -6.47 -9.71 8.70
CA ILE A 48 -7.47 -10.74 9.02
C ILE A 48 -8.83 -10.28 8.48
N SER A 49 -9.46 -11.15 7.69
CA SER A 49 -10.83 -10.96 7.22
C SER A 49 -11.85 -11.39 8.28
N ASP A 50 -13.01 -10.74 8.30
CA ASP A 50 -14.19 -11.26 8.98
C ASP A 50 -14.71 -12.56 8.31
N SER A 51 -15.64 -13.25 8.99
CA SER A 51 -16.21 -14.51 8.47
C SER A 51 -17.02 -14.32 7.19
N GLU A 52 -17.55 -13.12 6.97
CA GLU A 52 -18.38 -12.78 5.81
C GLU A 52 -17.55 -12.27 4.61
N GLN A 53 -16.24 -12.07 4.78
CA GLN A 53 -15.33 -11.52 3.79
C GLN A 53 -15.72 -10.12 3.28
N THR A 54 -16.26 -9.31 4.19
CA THR A 54 -16.71 -7.94 3.90
C THR A 54 -15.78 -6.87 4.47
N HIS A 55 -15.01 -7.22 5.51
CA HIS A 55 -14.05 -6.33 6.16
C HIS A 55 -12.73 -7.04 6.42
N ILE A 56 -11.64 -6.29 6.34
CA ILE A 56 -10.31 -6.73 6.76
C ILE A 56 -9.79 -5.78 7.83
N ASN A 57 -9.46 -6.32 8.99
CA ASN A 57 -8.70 -5.62 10.01
C ASN A 57 -7.21 -5.83 9.73
N GLN A 58 -6.50 -4.73 9.49
CA GLN A 58 -5.05 -4.73 9.34
C GLN A 58 -4.41 -4.07 10.56
N THR A 59 -3.47 -4.76 11.19
CA THR A 59 -2.63 -4.21 12.26
C THR A 59 -1.18 -4.15 11.78
N ASN A 60 -0.59 -2.96 11.80
CA ASN A 60 0.82 -2.75 11.55
C ASN A 60 1.51 -2.40 12.87
N VAL A 61 2.63 -3.06 13.16
CA VAL A 61 3.50 -2.75 14.31
C VAL A 61 4.86 -2.38 13.76
N TYR A 62 5.32 -1.16 14.05
CA TYR A 62 6.63 -0.64 13.63
C TYR A 62 7.57 -0.52 14.81
N MET A 63 8.81 -0.92 14.62
CA MET A 63 9.88 -0.85 15.62
C MET A 63 11.03 -0.01 15.04
N TYR A 64 11.28 1.13 15.66
CA TYR A 64 12.30 2.10 15.24
C TYR A 64 13.59 1.92 16.04
N ASP A 65 14.72 2.34 15.47
CA ASP A 65 16.06 2.18 16.07
C ASP A 65 16.23 2.87 17.43
N ASN A 66 15.43 3.90 17.71
CA ASN A 66 15.42 4.59 18.99
C ASN A 66 14.66 3.82 20.10
N GLY A 67 14.17 2.62 19.80
CA GLY A 67 13.39 1.77 20.72
C GLY A 67 11.90 2.11 20.78
N THR A 68 11.43 3.06 19.97
CA THR A 68 10.00 3.38 19.88
C THR A 68 9.26 2.28 19.12
N GLU A 69 8.07 1.93 19.62
CA GLU A 69 7.13 1.05 18.95
C GLU A 69 5.85 1.82 18.64
N GLU A 70 5.31 1.64 17.43
CA GLU A 70 4.06 2.26 17.00
C GLU A 70 3.13 1.20 16.41
N GLU A 71 1.91 1.11 16.94
CA GLU A 71 0.85 0.28 16.40
C GLU A 71 -0.17 1.14 15.63
N LYS A 72 -0.52 0.70 14.42
CA LYS A 72 -1.59 1.29 13.61
C LYS A 72 -2.59 0.22 13.20
N VAL A 73 -3.87 0.50 13.42
CA VAL A 73 -4.98 -0.35 13.01
C VAL A 73 -5.76 0.33 11.89
N TYR A 74 -6.06 -0.44 10.85
CA TYR A 74 -6.80 0.01 9.68
C TYR A 74 -7.96 -0.95 9.41
N GLN A 75 -9.10 -0.41 9.00
CA GLN A 75 -10.22 -1.19 8.51
C GLN A 75 -10.33 -1.05 7.00
N ASN A 76 -10.34 -2.19 6.31
CA ASN A 76 -10.42 -2.21 4.87
C ASN A 76 -11.71 -2.86 4.38
N THR A 77 -12.26 -2.26 3.34
CA THR A 77 -13.47 -2.71 2.64
C THR A 77 -13.17 -2.75 1.13
N PRO A 78 -14.03 -3.37 0.31
CA PRO A 78 -13.88 -3.29 -1.15
C PRO A 78 -13.75 -1.85 -1.68
N ASN A 79 -14.35 -0.87 -1.01
CA ASN A 79 -14.24 0.54 -1.40
C ASN A 79 -12.91 1.17 -0.94
N SER A 80 -12.38 0.83 0.24
CA SER A 80 -11.11 1.39 0.72
C SER A 80 -9.93 0.92 -0.12
N LEU A 81 -9.96 -0.32 -0.63
CA LEU A 81 -8.92 -0.85 -1.50
C LEU A 81 -8.73 -0.01 -2.77
N ILE A 82 -9.81 0.52 -3.36
CA ILE A 82 -9.70 1.36 -4.56
C ILE A 82 -9.24 2.76 -4.23
N ASN A 83 -9.62 3.26 -3.06
CA ASN A 83 -9.24 4.58 -2.57
C ASN A 83 -7.87 4.58 -1.87
N GLY A 84 -7.15 3.46 -1.87
CA GLY A 84 -5.88 3.31 -1.17
C GLY A 84 -6.12 3.09 0.31
N LEU A 85 -5.23 2.33 0.96
CA LEU A 85 -5.31 1.95 2.37
C LEU A 85 -5.17 3.14 3.36
N ALA A 86 -5.30 4.38 2.88
CA ALA A 86 -5.26 5.59 3.68
C ALA A 86 -6.68 6.17 3.79
N GLU A 87 -7.35 5.93 4.91
CA GLU A 87 -8.70 6.44 5.22
C GLU A 87 -8.82 7.99 5.26
N GLN A 88 -7.78 8.75 4.93
CA GLN A 88 -7.74 10.21 5.10
C GLN A 88 -7.04 10.97 3.98
N THR A 89 -7.17 10.54 2.73
CA THR A 89 -6.83 11.41 1.60
C THR A 89 -8.10 11.77 0.83
N ASP A 90 -8.45 13.07 0.81
CA ASP A 90 -9.46 13.60 -0.13
C ASP A 90 -9.06 13.35 -1.59
N GLN A 91 -7.76 13.07 -1.80
CA GLN A 91 -7.19 12.71 -3.07
C GLN A 91 -7.65 11.30 -3.46
N ALA A 92 -8.44 11.24 -4.54
CA ALA A 92 -8.88 9.97 -5.07
C ALA A 92 -7.67 9.18 -5.60
N SER A 93 -7.67 7.87 -5.37
CA SER A 93 -6.60 6.99 -5.83
C SER A 93 -7.17 5.83 -6.64
N PHE A 94 -6.28 4.99 -7.13
CA PHE A 94 -6.60 3.85 -7.97
C PHE A 94 -5.68 2.70 -7.59
N MET A 95 -6.26 1.51 -7.51
CA MET A 95 -5.52 0.27 -7.34
C MET A 95 -5.90 -0.73 -8.42
N TYR A 96 -4.92 -1.50 -8.86
CA TYR A 96 -5.14 -2.67 -9.70
C TYR A 96 -4.32 -3.85 -9.18
N MET A 97 -4.97 -4.98 -8.95
CA MET A 97 -4.33 -6.21 -8.52
C MET A 97 -4.34 -7.24 -9.62
N PHE A 98 -3.17 -7.76 -9.94
CA PHE A 98 -3.02 -8.85 -10.90
C PHE A 98 -3.32 -10.20 -10.25
N ASP A 99 -3.69 -11.19 -11.07
CA ASP A 99 -4.09 -12.53 -10.62
C ASP A 99 -2.96 -13.29 -9.90
N GLN A 100 -1.70 -12.90 -10.09
CA GLN A 100 -0.55 -13.44 -9.37
C GLN A 100 -0.26 -12.73 -8.02
N GLY A 101 -1.10 -11.77 -7.62
CA GLY A 101 -0.99 -11.02 -6.36
C GLY A 101 -0.06 -9.82 -6.38
N SER A 102 0.58 -9.52 -7.52
CA SER A 102 1.24 -8.21 -7.71
C SER A 102 0.18 -7.11 -7.83
N ALA A 103 0.54 -5.87 -7.55
CA ALA A 103 -0.40 -4.76 -7.60
C ALA A 103 0.27 -3.44 -7.97
N ILE A 104 -0.53 -2.48 -8.39
CA ILE A 104 -0.14 -1.07 -8.51
C ILE A 104 -1.18 -0.26 -7.75
N TRP A 105 -0.70 0.69 -6.96
CA TRP A 105 -1.50 1.75 -6.36
C TRP A 105 -0.99 3.10 -6.85
N THR A 106 -1.88 4.06 -7.12
CA THR A 106 -1.49 5.42 -7.51
C THR A 106 -2.57 6.40 -7.11
N VAL A 107 -2.19 7.63 -6.80
CA VAL A 107 -3.16 8.74 -6.79
C VAL A 107 -3.68 8.96 -8.22
N ASN A 108 -4.97 9.25 -8.38
CA ASN A 108 -5.63 9.27 -9.69
C ASN A 108 -5.78 10.67 -10.29
N ARG A 109 -5.24 11.69 -9.62
CA ARG A 109 -5.16 13.06 -10.14
C ARG A 109 -3.75 13.61 -10.00
N PHE A 110 -3.35 14.35 -11.02
CA PHE A 110 -2.17 15.20 -11.00
C PHE A 110 -2.66 16.64 -10.97
N GLU A 111 -2.90 17.16 -9.77
CA GLU A 111 -3.31 18.56 -9.57
C GLU A 111 -2.12 19.38 -9.08
N PRO A 112 -1.86 20.57 -9.67
CA PRO A 112 -0.82 21.47 -9.16
C PRO A 112 -1.06 21.80 -7.68
N GLY A 113 -0.03 21.63 -6.86
CA GLY A 113 -0.15 21.81 -5.39
C GLY A 113 -0.40 20.52 -4.61
N GLU A 114 -0.73 19.41 -5.27
CA GLU A 114 -0.93 18.11 -4.62
C GLU A 114 0.28 17.19 -4.75
N LEU A 115 0.39 16.26 -3.81
CA LEU A 115 1.37 15.18 -3.88
C LEU A 115 0.99 14.18 -4.98
N PHE A 116 1.96 13.67 -5.71
CA PHE A 116 1.78 12.52 -6.60
C PHE A 116 2.53 11.32 -6.03
N ALA A 117 1.86 10.17 -5.93
CA ALA A 117 2.48 8.93 -5.47
C ALA A 117 2.01 7.71 -6.27
N VAL A 118 2.93 6.78 -6.47
CA VAL A 118 2.68 5.47 -7.06
C VAL A 118 3.43 4.41 -6.26
N GLU A 119 2.76 3.30 -5.97
CA GLU A 119 3.36 2.13 -5.32
C GLU A 119 3.25 0.91 -6.24
N PHE A 120 4.37 0.20 -6.40
CA PHE A 120 4.44 -1.07 -7.11
C PHE A 120 4.59 -2.20 -6.10
N TRP A 121 3.73 -3.19 -6.15
CA TRP A 121 3.81 -4.38 -5.30
C TRP A 121 4.24 -5.58 -6.16
N PHE A 122 5.40 -6.11 -5.84
CA PHE A 122 5.96 -7.31 -6.45
C PHE A 122 5.75 -8.48 -5.49
N ARG A 123 5.12 -9.55 -5.98
CA ARG A 123 4.91 -10.77 -5.19
C ARG A 123 5.62 -11.93 -5.86
N TYR A 124 6.35 -12.71 -5.07
CA TYR A 124 6.92 -13.98 -5.49
C TYR A 124 6.80 -14.98 -4.34
N GLN A 125 5.96 -16.01 -4.53
CA GLN A 125 5.60 -16.96 -3.46
C GLN A 125 5.12 -16.19 -2.21
N GLU A 126 5.68 -16.48 -1.03
CA GLU A 126 5.34 -15.84 0.23
C GLU A 126 6.14 -14.55 0.49
N LEU A 127 6.86 -14.04 -0.51
CA LEU A 127 7.59 -12.78 -0.43
C LEU A 127 6.81 -11.67 -1.15
N ARG A 128 6.80 -10.49 -0.54
CA ARG A 128 6.30 -9.26 -1.16
C ARG A 128 7.32 -8.17 -0.97
N HIS A 129 7.73 -7.57 -2.08
CA HIS A 129 8.46 -6.31 -2.09
C HIS A 129 7.54 -5.21 -2.59
N SER A 130 7.57 -4.03 -1.98
CA SER A 130 6.92 -2.86 -2.58
C SER A 130 7.86 -1.66 -2.68
N LEU A 131 7.64 -0.87 -3.72
CA LEU A 131 8.34 0.37 -3.99
C LEU A 131 7.33 1.49 -4.14
N LEU A 132 7.29 2.40 -3.18
CA LEU A 132 6.54 3.65 -3.23
C LEU A 132 7.45 4.76 -3.74
N VAL A 133 6.98 5.52 -4.72
CA VAL A 133 7.67 6.70 -5.28
C VAL A 133 6.78 7.91 -5.06
N MET A 134 7.31 8.95 -4.44
CA MET A 134 6.54 10.15 -4.05
C MET A 134 7.15 11.41 -4.65
N TYR A 135 6.31 12.23 -5.27
CA TYR A 135 6.66 13.50 -5.89
C TYR A 135 5.91 14.65 -5.21
N ASN A 136 6.55 15.80 -5.10
CA ASN A 136 5.90 17.02 -4.61
C ASN A 136 5.01 17.65 -5.69
N SER A 137 4.37 18.76 -5.33
CA SER A 137 3.51 19.56 -6.21
C SER A 137 4.19 20.12 -7.45
N ASP A 138 5.53 20.23 -7.42
CA ASP A 138 6.35 20.72 -8.53
C ASP A 138 6.81 19.59 -9.45
N GLY A 139 6.42 18.34 -9.14
CA GLY A 139 6.80 17.14 -9.90
C GLY A 139 8.21 16.65 -9.60
N GLU A 140 8.84 17.13 -8.52
CA GLU A 140 10.15 16.70 -8.09
C GLU A 140 10.03 15.46 -7.20
N LEU A 141 10.93 14.49 -7.39
CA LEU A 141 11.02 13.33 -6.52
C LEU A 141 11.37 13.79 -5.10
N THR A 142 10.59 13.36 -4.11
CA THR A 142 10.82 13.70 -2.71
C THR A 142 11.47 12.56 -1.95
N LYS A 143 10.99 11.33 -2.19
CA LYS A 143 11.51 10.11 -1.59
C LYS A 143 11.02 8.88 -2.32
N THR A 144 11.73 7.78 -2.08
CA THR A 144 11.24 6.44 -2.37
C THR A 144 11.17 5.63 -1.08
N VAL A 145 10.22 4.71 -0.97
CA VAL A 145 10.12 3.78 0.16
C VAL A 145 10.15 2.36 -0.37
N SER A 146 11.15 1.60 0.06
CA SER A 146 11.25 0.17 -0.18
C SER A 146 10.67 -0.56 1.03
N VAL A 147 9.73 -1.48 0.79
CA VAL A 147 9.24 -2.42 1.80
C VAL A 147 9.62 -3.83 1.38
N GLN A 148 10.33 -4.56 2.24
CA GLN A 148 10.78 -5.94 1.97
C GLN A 148 10.32 -6.86 3.07
#